data_AF-A0A072V4C5-F1
#
_entry.id   AF-A0A072V4C5-F1
#
_cell.length_a   1.000
_cell.length_b   1.000
_cell.length_c   1.000
_cell.angle_alpha   90.00
_cell.angle_beta   90.00
_cell.angle_gamma   90.00
#
_symmetry.space_group_name_H-M   'P 1'
#
loop_
_entity.id
_entity.type
_entity.pdbx_description
1 polymer ?
#
loop_
_entity_poly.entity_id
_entity_poly.type
_entity_poly.pdbx_seq_one_letter_code
_entity_poly.pdbx_strand_id
1 'polypeptide(L)'
;MFKKEYYNGSVPNLILRPASWTKVSSIIFADLPVSTGFTYATTESGAKRSDLIQVNQAHEFLRKWLVEHPKFQSNEIYIAGDSYSGITIPAIVQEIAQGNEKGLQPKINLQGYVLGNPLTIRKEKNYQIPYAHGMGFLSDELYESLQKNCNGDYTNVDPKNLLCSRDINSYDEVIKGINTAHILDPTECRWLRPENILRRSLIKKYLSRVPPISCPNYPQLLSGYWANNSTVRKALHIREGTIGKWSRRSDRIPYTGDISNSFDYHVNLSDKGYRSLIYSGDHDISIPFLDTKAWIKSLNYSIVDDWRQWHTDGQVAGYTRTYSNGMTFATVKGGGHTAAEYRPEECLAMFSRWISKRPL
;
A
#
# COMPACT_ATOMS: atom_id res chain seq x y z
N MET A 1 -3.27 13.47 -12.04
CA MET A 1 -1.97 12.78 -12.18
C MET A 1 -0.96 13.72 -12.80
N PHE A 2 0.34 13.49 -12.65
CA PHE A 2 1.35 14.31 -13.34
C PHE A 2 1.38 13.97 -14.83
N LYS A 3 1.46 14.99 -15.68
CA LYS A 3 1.76 14.81 -17.10
C LYS A 3 3.16 14.23 -17.21
N LYS A 4 3.30 13.12 -17.93
CA LYS A 4 4.58 12.42 -18.07
C LYS A 4 5.47 13.16 -19.07
N GLU A 5 6.23 14.12 -18.56
CA GLU A 5 7.17 14.95 -19.33
C GLU A 5 8.46 15.15 -18.55
N TYR A 6 9.57 15.38 -19.25
CA TYR A 6 10.85 15.63 -18.60
C TYR A 6 10.76 16.89 -17.73
N TYR A 7 11.25 16.79 -16.50
CA TYR A 7 11.35 17.96 -15.63
C TYR A 7 12.29 19.00 -16.22
N ASN A 8 11.76 20.18 -16.53
CA ASN A 8 12.47 21.29 -17.15
C ASN A 8 12.80 22.43 -16.18
N GLY A 9 12.55 22.24 -14.88
CA GLY A 9 12.72 23.27 -13.85
C GLY A 9 11.47 24.08 -13.51
N SER A 10 10.39 23.98 -14.30
CA SER A 10 9.09 24.60 -13.98
C SER A 10 8.24 23.71 -13.08
N VAL A 11 7.12 24.23 -12.58
CA VAL A 11 6.14 23.43 -11.82
C VAL A 11 5.63 22.30 -12.71
N PRO A 12 5.75 21.02 -12.28
CA PRO A 12 5.24 19.90 -13.06
C PRO A 12 3.74 20.02 -13.33
N ASN A 13 3.32 19.74 -14.57
CA ASN A 13 1.92 19.86 -14.97
C ASN A 13 1.07 18.72 -14.42
N LEU A 14 -0.15 19.05 -14.01
CA LEU A 14 -1.17 18.09 -13.59
C LEU A 14 -2.22 17.94 -14.69
N ILE A 15 -2.63 16.70 -14.96
CA ILE A 15 -3.75 16.34 -15.84
C ILE A 15 -4.79 15.54 -15.05
N LEU A 16 -6.05 15.64 -15.47
CA LEU A 16 -7.13 14.84 -14.89
C LEU A 16 -6.87 13.35 -15.13
N ARG A 17 -7.13 12.54 -14.09
CA ARG A 17 -7.06 11.08 -14.22
C ARG A 17 -8.45 10.55 -14.56
N PRO A 18 -8.67 9.93 -15.74
CA PRO A 18 -9.99 9.43 -16.11
C PRO A 18 -10.50 8.36 -15.15
N ALA A 19 -9.66 7.42 -14.74
CA ALA A 19 -10.02 6.39 -13.77
C ALA A 19 -9.63 6.79 -12.33
N SER A 20 -10.28 7.83 -11.80
CA SER A 20 -10.11 8.29 -10.41
C SER A 20 -11.24 7.77 -9.53
N TRP A 21 -10.91 7.29 -8.33
CA TRP A 21 -11.91 6.91 -7.32
C TRP A 21 -12.80 8.09 -6.89
N THR A 22 -12.34 9.33 -7.07
CA THR A 22 -13.15 10.54 -6.84
C THR A 22 -14.37 10.66 -7.75
N LYS A 23 -14.51 9.82 -8.77
CA LYS A 23 -15.72 9.73 -9.60
C LYS A 23 -16.92 9.13 -8.86
N VAL A 24 -16.67 8.36 -7.80
CA VAL A 24 -17.70 7.62 -7.07
C VAL A 24 -17.62 7.84 -5.55
N SER A 25 -16.66 8.62 -5.07
CA SER A 25 -16.49 8.95 -3.65
C SER A 25 -15.87 10.32 -3.42
N SER A 26 -16.01 10.84 -2.21
CA SER A 26 -15.16 11.92 -1.69
C SER A 26 -13.97 11.30 -0.96
N ILE A 27 -12.75 11.79 -1.19
CA ILE A 27 -11.52 11.17 -0.66
C ILE A 27 -10.76 12.19 0.19
N ILE A 28 -10.34 11.74 1.38
CA ILE A 28 -9.39 12.44 2.24
C ILE A 28 -8.04 11.71 2.13
N PHE A 29 -7.02 12.40 1.64
CA PHE A 29 -5.64 11.90 1.69
C PHE A 29 -4.99 12.45 2.96
N ALA A 30 -4.66 11.57 3.90
CA ALA A 30 -4.02 11.93 5.16
C ALA A 30 -2.55 11.50 5.16
N ASP A 31 -1.65 12.48 5.26
CA ASP A 31 -0.23 12.21 5.53
C ASP A 31 -0.08 11.77 6.99
N LEU A 32 0.29 10.52 7.24
CA LEU A 32 0.46 9.97 8.58
C LEU A 32 1.66 9.01 8.63
N PRO A 33 2.33 8.84 9.78
CA PRO A 33 2.21 9.64 11.01
C PRO A 33 2.82 11.06 10.84
N VAL A 34 2.95 11.80 11.94
CA VAL A 34 3.74 13.03 12.00
C VAL A 34 5.11 12.88 11.32
N SER A 35 5.52 13.89 10.55
CA SER A 35 6.74 13.94 9.73
C SER A 35 6.67 13.14 8.42
N THR A 36 5.51 12.61 8.05
CA THR A 36 5.23 12.14 6.70
C THR A 36 4.70 13.30 5.86
N GLY A 37 5.26 13.49 4.66
CA GLY A 37 4.84 14.51 3.71
C GLY A 37 4.81 15.92 4.30
N PHE A 38 3.63 16.49 4.52
CA PHE A 38 3.46 17.83 5.10
C PHE A 38 3.10 17.87 6.59
N THR A 39 3.02 16.73 7.29
CA THR A 39 2.74 16.74 8.73
C THR A 39 3.96 17.08 9.56
N TYR A 40 3.76 17.79 10.67
CA TYR A 40 4.79 18.21 11.60
C TYR A 40 4.25 18.17 13.03
N ALA A 41 5.17 18.23 14.00
CA ALA A 41 4.85 18.48 15.40
C ALA A 41 5.62 19.70 15.88
N THR A 42 5.08 20.37 16.91
CA THR A 42 5.70 21.52 17.58
C THR A 42 6.41 21.14 18.87
N THR A 43 6.27 19.89 19.31
CA THR A 43 6.88 19.34 20.52
C THR A 43 7.59 18.03 20.22
N GLU A 44 8.60 17.71 21.02
CA GLU A 44 9.33 16.43 20.90
C GLU A 44 8.41 15.23 21.16
N SER A 45 7.49 15.35 22.12
CA SER A 45 6.49 14.31 22.40
C SER A 45 5.55 14.08 21.22
N GLY A 46 5.09 15.15 20.56
CA GLY A 46 4.25 15.06 19.36
C GLY A 46 5.01 14.53 18.14
N ALA A 47 6.35 14.62 18.15
CA ALA A 47 7.20 14.08 17.10
C ALA A 47 7.45 12.56 17.24
N LYS A 48 6.95 11.91 18.31
CA LYS A 48 7.00 10.44 18.46
C LYS A 48 6.13 9.76 17.41
N ARG A 49 6.56 8.57 16.98
CA ARG A 49 5.98 7.83 15.85
C ARG A 49 5.98 6.34 16.16
N SER A 50 4.81 5.73 16.10
CA SER A 50 4.62 4.28 16.14
C SER A 50 3.33 3.89 15.43
N ASP A 51 3.10 2.59 15.20
CA ASP A 51 1.84 2.10 14.63
C ASP A 51 0.66 2.55 15.51
N LEU A 52 0.75 2.35 16.83
CA LEU A 52 -0.28 2.73 17.79
C LEU A 52 -0.48 4.25 17.89
N ILE A 53 0.60 5.05 17.83
CA ILE A 53 0.49 6.51 17.79
C ILE A 53 -0.23 6.94 16.51
N GLN A 54 0.11 6.36 15.36
CA GLN A 54 -0.56 6.64 14.09
C GLN A 54 -2.05 6.29 14.13
N VAL A 55 -2.42 5.15 14.73
CA VAL A 55 -3.80 4.72 14.92
C VAL A 55 -4.60 5.77 15.69
N ASN A 56 -4.07 6.22 16.82
CA ASN A 56 -4.70 7.25 17.65
C ASN A 56 -4.82 8.59 16.92
N GLN A 57 -3.75 9.02 16.22
CA GLN A 57 -3.75 10.27 15.45
C GLN A 57 -4.77 10.25 14.31
N ALA A 58 -4.94 9.11 13.61
CA ALA A 58 -5.93 8.96 12.55
C ALA A 58 -7.36 9.05 13.10
N HIS A 59 -7.64 8.38 14.22
CA HIS A 59 -8.93 8.44 14.91
C HIS A 59 -9.27 9.87 15.36
N GLU A 60 -8.32 10.56 16.00
CA GLU A 60 -8.48 11.93 16.45
C GLU A 60 -8.67 12.90 15.28
N PHE A 61 -7.84 12.78 14.24
CA PHE A 61 -7.94 13.60 13.02
C PHE A 61 -9.33 13.50 12.41
N LEU A 62 -9.84 12.28 12.19
CA LEU A 62 -11.13 12.08 11.53
C LEU A 62 -12.29 12.67 12.33
N ARG A 63 -12.29 12.51 13.66
CA ARG A 63 -13.33 13.12 14.51
C ARG A 63 -13.28 14.64 14.47
N LYS A 64 -12.09 15.23 14.62
CA LYS A 64 -11.91 16.69 14.52
C LYS A 64 -12.34 17.21 13.15
N TRP A 65 -11.99 16.48 12.08
CA TRP A 65 -12.41 16.84 10.74
C TRP A 65 -13.94 16.84 10.58
N LEU A 66 -14.65 15.86 11.16
CA LEU A 66 -16.12 15.80 11.15
C LEU A 66 -16.81 16.86 12.02
N VAL A 67 -16.13 17.38 13.05
CA VAL A 67 -16.59 18.56 13.81
C VAL A 67 -16.56 19.79 12.92
N GLU A 68 -15.44 20.01 12.21
CA GLU A 68 -15.26 21.15 11.29
C GLU A 68 -16.09 21.02 10.00
N HIS A 69 -16.46 19.79 9.61
CA HIS A 69 -17.19 19.51 8.37
C HIS A 69 -18.48 18.70 8.64
N PRO A 70 -19.45 19.25 9.39
CA PRO A 70 -20.61 18.52 9.88
C PRO A 70 -21.50 17.96 8.76
N LYS A 71 -21.47 18.56 7.56
CA LYS A 71 -22.20 18.09 6.37
C LYS A 71 -21.82 16.67 5.91
N PHE A 72 -20.69 16.13 6.35
CA PHE A 72 -20.25 14.78 6.01
C PHE A 72 -20.54 13.75 7.13
N GLN A 73 -21.16 14.14 8.24
CA GLN A 73 -21.40 13.23 9.38
C GLN A 73 -22.28 12.02 9.02
N SER A 74 -23.24 12.20 8.10
CA SER A 74 -24.10 11.10 7.63
C SER A 74 -23.46 10.23 6.56
N ASN A 75 -22.34 10.66 5.95
CA ASN A 75 -21.72 9.92 4.86
C ASN A 75 -21.16 8.58 5.36
N GLU A 76 -21.35 7.53 4.57
CA GLU A 76 -20.64 6.27 4.78
C GLU A 76 -19.12 6.52 4.69
N ILE A 77 -18.37 6.07 5.70
CA ILE A 77 -16.92 6.21 5.78
C ILE A 77 -16.26 4.84 5.63
N TYR A 78 -15.29 4.79 4.73
CA TYR A 78 -14.41 3.64 4.53
C TYR A 78 -12.97 4.09 4.74
N ILE A 79 -12.16 3.26 5.41
CA ILE A 79 -10.74 3.53 5.63
C ILE A 79 -9.94 2.66 4.66
N ALA A 80 -9.04 3.27 3.88
CA ALA A 80 -8.34 2.59 2.80
C ALA A 80 -6.83 2.84 2.83
N GLY A 81 -6.05 1.85 2.36
CA GLY A 81 -4.61 2.01 2.15
C GLY A 81 -3.98 0.81 1.44
N ASP A 82 -2.71 0.91 1.13
CA ASP A 82 -1.94 -0.14 0.46
C ASP A 82 -0.68 -0.50 1.26
N SER A 83 -0.09 -1.67 1.01
CA SER A 83 1.21 -2.06 1.54
C SER A 83 1.22 -2.12 3.09
N TYR A 84 2.11 -1.35 3.74
CA TYR A 84 2.24 -1.28 5.20
C TYR A 84 0.93 -0.84 5.90
N SER A 85 0.03 -0.17 5.19
CA SER A 85 -1.32 0.13 5.69
C SER A 85 -2.12 -1.12 6.04
N GLY A 86 -1.73 -2.31 5.56
CA GLY A 86 -2.27 -3.58 6.04
C GLY A 86 -2.12 -3.79 7.55
N ILE A 87 -1.11 -3.18 8.18
CA ILE A 87 -0.91 -3.20 9.64
C ILE A 87 -1.80 -2.17 10.32
N THR A 88 -1.78 -0.92 9.85
CA THR A 88 -2.36 0.22 10.57
C THR A 88 -3.86 0.40 10.31
N ILE A 89 -4.37 0.09 9.12
CA ILE A 89 -5.78 0.35 8.77
C ILE A 89 -6.75 -0.54 9.57
N PRO A 90 -6.56 -1.87 9.71
CA PRO A 90 -7.42 -2.67 10.58
C PRO A 90 -7.43 -2.14 12.03
N ALA A 91 -6.28 -1.69 12.53
CA ALA A 91 -6.19 -1.09 13.86
C ALA A 91 -6.92 0.26 13.96
N ILE A 92 -6.80 1.13 12.95
CA ILE A 92 -7.56 2.40 12.85
C ILE A 92 -9.06 2.15 12.86
N VAL A 93 -9.53 1.19 12.05
CA VAL A 93 -10.95 0.84 11.94
C VAL A 93 -11.47 0.32 13.28
N GLN A 94 -10.70 -0.54 13.96
CA GLN A 94 -11.06 -1.05 15.28
C GLN A 94 -11.11 0.06 16.32
N GLU A 95 -10.13 0.96 16.34
CA GLU A 95 -10.08 2.11 17.26
C GLU A 95 -11.29 3.05 17.06
N ILE A 96 -11.67 3.33 15.81
CA ILE A 96 -12.88 4.09 15.48
C ILE A 96 -14.14 3.37 15.97
N ALA A 97 -14.26 2.06 15.71
CA ALA A 97 -15.41 1.26 16.12
C ALA A 97 -15.59 1.27 17.64
N GLN A 98 -14.50 1.04 18.39
CA GLN A 98 -14.50 1.12 19.85
C GLN A 98 -14.83 2.53 20.34
N GLY A 99 -14.33 3.57 19.68
CA GLY A 99 -14.69 4.95 20.00
C GLY A 99 -16.19 5.21 19.84
N ASN A 100 -16.81 4.67 18.78
CA ASN A 100 -18.26 4.77 18.58
C ASN A 100 -19.05 4.01 19.66
N GLU A 101 -18.61 2.82 20.06
CA GLU A 101 -19.23 2.02 21.12
C GLU A 101 -19.15 2.72 22.49
N LYS A 102 -18.05 3.42 22.76
CA LYS A 102 -17.86 4.27 23.94
C LYS A 102 -18.67 5.58 23.89
N GLY A 103 -19.44 5.82 22.83
CA GLY A 103 -20.28 7.02 22.69
C GLY A 103 -19.53 8.30 22.34
N LEU A 104 -18.27 8.22 21.87
CA LEU A 104 -17.51 9.39 21.45
C LEU A 104 -18.22 10.12 20.30
N GLN A 105 -18.20 11.45 20.33
CA GLN A 105 -18.83 12.31 19.33
C GLN A 105 -17.79 13.06 18.47
N PRO A 106 -18.13 13.42 17.22
CA PRO A 106 -19.30 12.95 16.47
C PRO A 106 -19.16 11.46 16.11
N LYS A 107 -20.26 10.70 16.14
CA LYS A 107 -20.25 9.29 15.73
C LYS A 107 -19.77 9.18 14.27
N ILE A 108 -18.78 8.34 14.01
CA ILE A 108 -18.27 8.09 12.66
C ILE A 108 -19.15 7.01 12.01
N ASN A 109 -19.79 7.29 10.88
CA ASN A 109 -20.59 6.32 10.12
C ASN A 109 -19.69 5.33 9.34
N LEU A 110 -18.88 4.58 10.08
CA LEU A 110 -17.91 3.61 9.57
C LEU A 110 -18.63 2.39 8.97
N GLN A 111 -18.30 2.03 7.73
CA GLN A 111 -18.94 0.92 7.00
C GLN A 111 -17.99 -0.25 6.68
N GLY A 112 -16.69 0.02 6.60
CA GLY A 112 -15.72 -1.00 6.25
C GLY A 112 -14.36 -0.44 5.90
N TYR A 113 -13.51 -1.27 5.30
CA TYR A 113 -12.15 -0.89 4.95
C TYR A 113 -11.65 -1.58 3.68
N VAL A 114 -10.65 -0.96 3.05
CA VAL A 114 -10.08 -1.40 1.77
C VAL A 114 -8.57 -1.52 1.90
N LEU A 115 -8.01 -2.62 1.43
CA LEU A 115 -6.58 -2.90 1.51
C LEU A 115 -6.04 -3.44 0.18
N GLY A 116 -5.06 -2.74 -0.38
CA GLY A 116 -4.33 -3.20 -1.56
C GLY A 116 -2.94 -3.73 -1.23
N ASN A 117 -2.61 -4.93 -1.71
CA ASN A 117 -1.36 -5.64 -1.45
C ASN A 117 -0.92 -5.51 0.04
N PRO A 118 -1.76 -5.88 1.02
CA PRO A 118 -1.51 -5.53 2.41
C PRO A 118 -0.44 -6.41 3.07
N LEU A 119 0.46 -5.76 3.81
CA LEU A 119 1.29 -6.42 4.82
C LEU A 119 0.40 -6.78 6.02
N THR A 120 0.25 -8.07 6.34
CA THR A 120 -0.65 -8.50 7.42
C THR A 120 0.08 -9.30 8.49
N ILE A 121 0.71 -10.42 8.12
CA ILE A 121 1.28 -11.38 9.08
C ILE A 121 2.81 -11.43 9.13
N ARG A 122 3.51 -10.62 8.30
CA ARG A 122 4.98 -10.55 8.22
C ARG A 122 5.63 -11.89 7.82
N LYS A 123 4.98 -12.64 6.92
CA LYS A 123 5.47 -13.92 6.38
C LYS A 123 5.62 -13.90 4.87
N GLU A 124 5.71 -12.71 4.27
CA GLU A 124 5.64 -12.51 2.82
C GLU A 124 6.79 -13.25 2.12
N LYS A 125 7.97 -13.31 2.76
CA LYS A 125 9.13 -14.07 2.26
C LYS A 125 8.81 -15.55 2.05
N ASN A 126 7.91 -16.13 2.84
CA ASN A 126 7.48 -17.52 2.67
C ASN A 126 6.62 -17.75 1.42
N TYR A 127 6.05 -16.67 0.88
CA TYR A 127 5.22 -16.69 -0.32
C TYR A 127 5.94 -16.10 -1.54
N GLN A 128 7.04 -15.38 -1.34
CA GLN A 128 7.89 -14.87 -2.42
C GLN A 128 8.54 -15.99 -3.23
N ILE A 129 9.05 -17.02 -2.57
CA ILE A 129 9.68 -18.17 -3.23
C ILE A 129 8.70 -18.98 -4.09
N PRO A 130 7.54 -19.45 -3.59
CA PRO A 130 6.57 -20.14 -4.45
C PRO A 130 5.99 -19.22 -5.54
N TYR A 131 5.86 -17.92 -5.29
CA TYR A 131 5.49 -16.97 -6.33
C TYR A 131 6.56 -16.90 -7.44
N ALA A 132 7.82 -16.77 -7.07
CA ALA A 132 8.94 -16.69 -8.02
C ALA A 132 9.07 -17.96 -8.86
N HIS A 133 8.84 -19.13 -8.26
CA HIS A 133 8.74 -20.40 -8.98
C HIS A 133 7.58 -20.38 -9.98
N GLY A 134 6.37 -20.01 -9.53
CA GLY A 134 5.19 -19.94 -10.40
C GLY A 134 5.29 -18.90 -11.53
N MET A 135 6.11 -17.87 -11.38
CA MET A 135 6.40 -16.87 -12.43
C MET A 135 7.61 -17.24 -13.30
N GLY A 136 8.23 -18.40 -13.09
CA GLY A 136 9.33 -18.92 -13.92
C GLY A 136 10.70 -18.31 -13.64
N PHE A 137 10.91 -17.70 -12.47
CA PHE A 137 12.24 -17.20 -12.07
C PHE A 137 13.12 -18.31 -11.52
N LEU A 138 12.55 -19.23 -10.74
CA LEU A 138 13.27 -20.32 -10.09
C LEU A 138 13.16 -21.60 -10.91
N SER A 139 14.26 -22.35 -11.02
CA SER A 139 14.22 -23.72 -11.53
C SER A 139 13.52 -24.65 -10.53
N ASP A 140 13.00 -25.78 -11.02
CA ASP A 140 12.37 -26.79 -10.17
C ASP A 140 13.36 -27.32 -9.13
N GLU A 141 14.62 -27.53 -9.49
CA GLU A 141 15.65 -28.06 -8.58
C GLU A 141 15.95 -27.11 -7.42
N LEU A 142 16.07 -25.80 -7.72
CA LEU A 142 16.30 -24.82 -6.66
C LEU A 142 15.06 -24.68 -5.77
N TYR A 143 13.86 -24.70 -6.35
CA TYR A 143 12.62 -24.65 -5.58
C TYR A 143 12.45 -25.87 -4.67
N GLU A 144 12.67 -27.07 -5.17
CA GLU A 144 12.64 -28.31 -4.38
C GLU A 144 13.71 -28.33 -3.28
N SER A 145 14.92 -27.85 -3.58
CA SER A 145 16.00 -27.72 -2.60
C SER A 145 15.64 -26.74 -1.48
N LEU A 146 15.08 -25.57 -1.82
CA LEU A 146 14.56 -24.59 -0.87
C LEU A 146 13.49 -25.20 0.04
N GLN A 147 12.50 -25.89 -0.54
CA GLN A 147 11.43 -26.53 0.24
C GLN A 147 11.99 -27.56 1.22
N LYS A 148 12.91 -28.42 0.75
CA LYS A 148 13.53 -29.48 1.55
C LYS A 148 14.44 -28.94 2.65
N ASN A 149 15.31 -27.99 2.32
CA ASN A 149 16.36 -27.55 3.24
C ASN A 149 15.86 -26.49 4.23
N CYS A 150 14.85 -25.70 3.86
CA CYS A 150 14.28 -24.65 4.71
C CYS A 150 12.96 -25.02 5.39
N ASN A 151 12.38 -26.20 5.13
CA ASN A 151 11.09 -26.64 5.67
C ASN A 151 9.94 -25.64 5.44
N GLY A 152 10.00 -24.87 4.35
CA GLY A 152 9.00 -23.86 4.01
C GLY A 152 8.98 -22.59 4.88
N ASP A 153 9.92 -22.43 5.84
CA ASP A 153 10.11 -21.17 6.56
C ASP A 153 11.41 -20.48 6.11
N TYR A 154 11.23 -19.40 5.37
CA TYR A 154 12.29 -18.58 4.80
C TYR A 154 12.43 -17.23 5.51
N THR A 155 11.52 -16.95 6.46
CA THR A 155 11.51 -15.75 7.30
C THR A 155 12.40 -15.96 8.52
N ASN A 156 12.22 -17.08 9.24
CA ASN A 156 12.93 -17.36 10.49
C ASN A 156 13.97 -18.48 10.30
N VAL A 157 14.96 -18.23 9.46
CA VAL A 157 15.98 -19.21 9.11
C VAL A 157 16.98 -19.36 10.26
N ASP A 158 17.19 -20.59 10.74
CA ASP A 158 18.27 -20.90 11.68
C ASP A 158 19.62 -20.62 11.00
N PRO A 159 20.46 -19.70 11.52
CA PRO A 159 21.78 -19.41 10.95
C PRO A 159 22.71 -20.62 10.87
N LYS A 160 22.45 -21.67 11.65
CA LYS A 160 23.21 -22.93 11.61
C LYS A 160 22.78 -23.85 10.47
N ASN A 161 21.61 -23.63 9.87
CA ASN A 161 21.17 -24.37 8.70
C ASN A 161 21.85 -23.81 7.44
N LEU A 162 23.08 -24.26 7.21
CA LEU A 162 23.92 -23.80 6.10
C LEU A 162 23.34 -24.15 4.74
N LEU A 163 22.62 -25.28 4.62
CA LEU A 163 21.98 -25.68 3.36
C LEU A 163 20.85 -24.71 2.99
N CYS A 164 19.94 -24.42 3.93
CA CYS A 164 18.89 -23.43 3.70
C CYS A 164 19.47 -22.05 3.40
N SER A 165 20.48 -21.62 4.16
CA SER A 165 21.12 -20.32 3.96
C SER A 165 21.74 -20.21 2.56
N ARG A 166 22.40 -21.26 2.08
CA ARG A 166 22.95 -21.32 0.72
C ARG A 166 21.85 -21.23 -0.33
N ASP A 167 20.78 -21.99 -0.17
CA ASP A 167 19.68 -22.01 -1.15
C ASP A 167 18.95 -20.66 -1.19
N ILE A 168 18.78 -19.99 -0.05
CA ILE A 168 18.25 -18.62 0.03
C ILE A 168 19.18 -17.62 -0.67
N ASN A 169 20.50 -17.74 -0.50
CA ASN A 169 21.44 -16.89 -1.23
C ASN A 169 21.34 -17.12 -2.74
N SER A 170 21.16 -18.38 -3.19
CA SER A 170 20.91 -18.68 -4.59
C SER A 170 19.61 -18.07 -5.09
N TYR A 171 18.54 -18.14 -4.30
CA TYR A 171 17.28 -17.45 -4.59
C TYR A 171 17.49 -15.94 -4.74
N ASP A 172 18.16 -15.29 -3.77
CA ASP A 172 18.40 -13.85 -3.77
C ASP A 172 19.22 -13.40 -4.99
N GLU A 173 20.18 -14.22 -5.45
CA GLU A 173 20.94 -13.97 -6.68
C GLU A 173 20.10 -14.17 -7.94
N VAL A 174 19.16 -15.13 -7.98
CA VAL A 174 18.26 -15.31 -9.13
C VAL A 174 17.30 -14.13 -9.30
N ILE A 175 16.73 -13.63 -8.20
CA ILE A 175 15.83 -12.46 -8.24
C ILE A 175 16.57 -11.12 -8.28
N LYS A 176 17.91 -11.14 -8.26
CA LYS A 176 18.76 -9.95 -8.30
C LYS A 176 18.60 -9.25 -9.64
N GLY A 177 17.86 -8.16 -9.61
CA GLY A 177 17.54 -7.45 -10.84
C GLY A 177 16.08 -7.61 -11.28
N ILE A 178 15.21 -8.15 -10.43
CA ILE A 178 13.76 -8.04 -10.62
C ILE A 178 13.25 -6.78 -9.91
N ASN A 179 12.29 -6.08 -10.50
CA ASN A 179 11.58 -5.01 -9.81
C ASN A 179 10.51 -5.64 -8.92
N THR A 180 10.72 -5.62 -7.61
CA THR A 180 9.85 -6.36 -6.68
C THR A 180 8.44 -5.78 -6.59
N ALA A 181 8.24 -4.52 -6.99
CA ALA A 181 6.93 -3.88 -6.96
C ALA A 181 6.10 -4.16 -8.23
N HIS A 182 6.74 -4.54 -9.34
CA HIS A 182 6.08 -4.99 -10.55
C HIS A 182 7.08 -5.79 -11.38
N ILE A 183 6.93 -7.11 -11.42
CA ILE A 183 7.99 -7.99 -11.93
C ILE A 183 8.29 -7.86 -13.43
N LEU A 184 7.40 -7.24 -14.22
CA LEU A 184 7.64 -6.96 -15.65
C LEU A 184 8.29 -5.60 -15.90
N ASP A 185 8.38 -4.75 -14.87
CA ASP A 185 8.95 -3.42 -15.03
C ASP A 185 10.48 -3.48 -14.93
N PRO A 186 11.19 -2.63 -15.70
CA PRO A 186 12.64 -2.49 -15.57
C PRO A 186 13.06 -2.10 -14.15
N THR A 187 14.25 -2.53 -13.73
CA THR A 187 14.78 -2.21 -12.39
C THR A 187 15.09 -0.74 -12.18
N GLU A 188 15.38 -0.04 -13.27
CA GLU A 188 15.56 1.40 -13.33
C GLU A 188 14.27 2.15 -12.96
N CYS A 189 13.12 1.47 -13.07
CA CYS A 189 11.82 1.93 -12.63
C CYS A 189 11.51 1.57 -11.18
N ARG A 190 12.48 1.06 -10.39
CA ARG A 190 12.28 0.92 -8.94
C ARG A 190 12.08 2.29 -8.28
N TRP A 191 11.42 2.29 -7.13
CA TRP A 191 11.17 3.46 -6.29
C TRP A 191 12.43 4.32 -6.15
N LEU A 192 12.41 5.52 -6.74
CA LEU A 192 13.53 6.45 -6.61
C LEU A 192 13.66 6.93 -5.17
N ARG A 193 14.92 7.11 -4.74
CA ARG A 193 15.29 7.87 -3.56
C ARG A 193 15.64 9.31 -3.99
N PRO A 194 14.77 10.32 -3.77
CA PRO A 194 15.00 11.69 -4.25
C PRO A 194 16.12 12.45 -3.50
N GLU A 195 16.71 11.86 -2.47
CA GLU A 195 17.63 12.56 -1.56
C GLU A 195 19.05 12.76 -2.10
N ASN A 196 19.44 12.09 -3.18
CA ASN A 196 20.82 12.11 -3.68
C ASN A 196 21.14 13.21 -4.72
N ILE A 197 20.32 14.26 -4.83
CA ILE A 197 20.41 15.26 -5.91
C ILE A 197 21.28 16.49 -5.53
N LEU A 198 21.75 16.61 -4.28
CA LEU A 198 22.45 17.81 -3.80
C LEU A 198 23.98 17.65 -3.68
N ARG A 199 24.70 17.40 -4.79
CA ARG A 199 26.11 17.84 -4.95
C ARG A 199 26.41 18.10 -6.44
N ARG A 200 26.52 19.38 -6.81
CA ARG A 200 26.66 19.91 -8.18
C ARG A 200 28.03 19.69 -8.85
N SER A 201 29.01 18.99 -8.26
CA SER A 201 30.39 19.08 -8.73
C SER A 201 30.94 17.94 -9.62
N LEU A 202 30.16 16.94 -10.05
CA LEU A 202 30.70 15.84 -10.89
C LEU A 202 29.69 15.36 -11.96
N ILE A 203 29.59 16.12 -13.05
CA ILE A 203 28.54 16.01 -14.08
C ILE A 203 28.57 14.71 -14.93
N LYS A 204 29.65 13.91 -14.92
CA LYS A 204 29.74 12.72 -15.81
C LYS A 204 29.34 11.36 -15.21
N LYS A 205 29.16 11.23 -13.89
CA LYS A 205 28.81 9.93 -13.24
C LYS A 205 27.37 9.86 -12.70
N TYR A 206 26.58 10.93 -12.86
CA TYR A 206 25.28 11.13 -12.18
C TYR A 206 24.04 11.11 -13.08
N LEU A 207 24.20 10.94 -14.40
CA LEU A 207 23.10 10.80 -15.35
C LEU A 207 22.26 9.51 -15.16
N SER A 208 22.66 8.61 -14.26
CA SER A 208 22.02 7.31 -13.98
C SER A 208 20.99 7.30 -12.84
N ARG A 209 20.55 8.46 -12.33
CA ARG A 209 19.70 8.54 -11.10
C ARG A 209 18.30 9.10 -11.29
N VAL A 210 17.95 9.51 -12.50
CA VAL A 210 16.57 9.85 -12.89
C VAL A 210 16.03 8.65 -13.65
N PRO A 211 14.88 8.07 -13.27
CA PRO A 211 14.35 6.92 -13.95
C PRO A 211 13.98 7.35 -15.36
N PRO A 212 14.09 6.46 -16.35
CA PRO A 212 13.58 6.72 -17.67
C PRO A 212 12.15 7.26 -17.63
N ILE A 213 11.84 8.21 -18.51
CA ILE A 213 10.47 8.71 -18.65
C ILE A 213 9.50 7.59 -19.06
N SER A 214 9.99 6.47 -19.59
CA SER A 214 9.17 5.28 -19.87
C SER A 214 8.66 4.59 -18.60
N CYS A 215 9.32 4.77 -17.44
CA CYS A 215 8.91 4.14 -16.20
C CYS A 215 7.51 4.55 -15.74
N PRO A 216 6.61 3.61 -15.39
CA PRO A 216 5.26 3.93 -14.90
C PRO A 216 5.26 4.86 -13.69
N ASN A 217 6.28 4.74 -12.83
CA ASN A 217 6.43 5.53 -11.61
C ASN A 217 7.16 6.87 -11.79
N TYR A 218 7.54 7.28 -13.01
CA TYR A 218 8.13 8.61 -13.26
C TYR A 218 7.33 9.78 -12.64
N PRO A 219 5.97 9.79 -12.65
CA PRO A 219 5.16 10.77 -11.94
C PRO A 219 5.50 10.97 -10.46
N GLN A 220 6.05 9.95 -9.79
CA GLN A 220 6.45 10.05 -8.37
C GLN A 220 7.69 10.94 -8.18
N LEU A 221 8.57 11.04 -9.20
CA LEU A 221 9.66 12.03 -9.18
C LEU A 221 9.09 13.44 -9.31
N LEU A 222 8.16 13.63 -10.24
CA LEU A 222 7.50 14.91 -10.49
C LEU A 222 6.75 15.40 -9.24
N SER A 223 6.15 14.51 -8.46
CA SER A 223 5.50 14.89 -7.21
C SER A 223 6.46 15.56 -6.22
N GLY A 224 7.72 15.12 -6.18
CA GLY A 224 8.75 15.75 -5.35
C GLY A 224 9.05 17.19 -5.76
N TYR A 225 9.17 17.46 -7.07
CA TYR A 225 9.37 18.82 -7.57
C TYR A 225 8.14 19.70 -7.35
N TRP A 226 6.95 19.15 -7.61
CA TRP A 226 5.69 19.85 -7.43
C TRP A 226 5.45 20.22 -5.97
N ALA A 227 5.58 19.27 -5.03
CA ALA A 227 5.31 19.49 -3.62
C ALA A 227 6.32 20.43 -2.94
N ASN A 228 7.54 20.56 -3.49
CA ASN A 228 8.56 21.48 -2.98
C ASN A 228 8.51 22.88 -3.62
N ASN A 229 7.66 23.11 -4.62
CA ASN A 229 7.50 24.43 -5.21
C ASN A 229 6.80 25.40 -4.23
N SER A 230 7.33 26.61 -4.08
CA SER A 230 6.81 27.60 -3.12
C SER A 230 5.37 28.03 -3.42
N THR A 231 5.03 28.24 -4.70
CA THR A 231 3.67 28.59 -5.12
C THR A 231 2.69 27.45 -4.83
N VAL A 232 3.09 26.20 -5.07
CA VAL A 232 2.28 25.02 -4.72
C VAL A 232 2.08 24.92 -3.22
N ARG A 233 3.14 25.05 -2.41
CA ARG A 233 3.03 25.02 -0.94
C ARG A 233 2.11 26.11 -0.40
N LYS A 234 2.17 27.31 -0.98
CA LYS A 234 1.26 28.41 -0.64
C LYS A 234 -0.19 28.07 -0.99
N ALA A 235 -0.44 27.49 -2.16
CA ALA A 235 -1.78 27.08 -2.60
C ALA A 235 -2.37 25.94 -1.76
N LEU A 236 -1.52 25.04 -1.25
CA LEU A 236 -1.91 23.97 -0.31
C LEU A 236 -1.98 24.45 1.14
N HIS A 237 -1.78 25.74 1.41
CA HIS A 237 -1.77 26.31 2.76
C HIS A 237 -0.75 25.66 3.72
N ILE A 238 0.40 25.22 3.19
CA ILE A 238 1.48 24.67 4.02
C ILE A 238 2.09 25.79 4.84
N ARG A 239 2.10 25.64 6.17
CA ARG A 239 2.65 26.65 7.08
C ARG A 239 4.15 26.82 6.85
N GLU A 240 4.58 28.05 6.59
CA GLU A 240 5.99 28.37 6.38
C GLU A 240 6.84 28.04 7.62
N GLY A 241 8.07 27.58 7.41
CA GLY A 241 8.99 27.19 8.49
C GLY A 241 8.72 25.84 9.16
N THR A 242 7.57 25.18 8.91
CA THR A 242 7.23 23.90 9.58
C THR A 242 7.84 22.67 8.91
N ILE A 243 7.88 22.67 7.58
CA ILE A 243 8.42 21.57 6.76
C ILE A 243 9.56 22.12 5.92
N GLY A 244 10.73 21.49 6.00
CA GLY A 244 11.88 21.79 5.14
C GLY A 244 11.61 21.33 3.71
N LYS A 245 12.25 20.23 3.30
CA LYS A 245 12.02 19.59 2.00
C LYS A 245 10.96 18.49 2.14
N TRP A 246 9.89 18.58 1.37
CA TRP A 246 8.91 17.50 1.24
C TRP A 246 9.55 16.29 0.55
N SER A 247 9.27 15.10 1.06
CA SER A 247 9.63 13.83 0.44
C SER A 247 8.44 12.88 0.43
N ARG A 248 8.30 12.13 -0.67
CA ARG A 248 7.24 11.12 -0.82
C ARG A 248 7.39 9.96 0.19
N ARG A 249 8.62 9.73 0.64
CA ARG A 249 9.01 8.71 1.61
C ARG A 249 10.22 9.24 2.37
N SER A 250 10.22 9.04 3.68
CA SER A 250 11.33 9.44 4.55
C SER A 250 11.87 8.23 5.30
N ASP A 251 13.03 7.74 4.89
CA ASP A 251 13.66 6.55 5.49
C ASP A 251 14.50 6.87 6.73
N ARG A 252 14.69 8.16 7.04
CA ARG A 252 15.58 8.62 8.11
C ARG A 252 14.85 8.98 9.39
N ILE A 253 13.55 8.73 9.43
CA ILE A 253 12.65 9.13 10.50
C ILE A 253 12.42 7.91 11.39
N PRO A 254 12.92 7.88 12.64
CA PRO A 254 12.65 6.79 13.57
C PRO A 254 11.15 6.48 13.67
N TYR A 255 10.79 5.20 13.53
CA TYR A 255 9.41 4.74 13.61
C TYR A 255 9.40 3.41 14.35
N THR A 256 8.54 3.28 15.36
CA THR A 256 8.39 2.04 16.13
C THR A 256 7.24 1.23 15.55
N GLY A 257 7.53 0.07 14.97
CA GLY A 257 6.50 -0.89 14.56
C GLY A 257 6.00 -1.70 15.75
N ASP A 258 5.14 -1.11 16.58
CA ASP A 258 4.60 -1.73 17.81
C ASP A 258 3.35 -2.60 17.58
N ILE A 259 2.89 -2.75 16.33
CA ILE A 259 1.93 -3.78 15.91
C ILE A 259 2.68 -4.88 15.12
N SER A 260 2.76 -6.06 15.74
CA SER A 260 3.49 -7.21 15.17
C SER A 260 2.79 -7.79 13.93
N ASN A 261 1.47 -7.92 13.96
CA ASN A 261 0.64 -8.31 12.82
C ASN A 261 -0.80 -7.78 13.00
N SER A 262 -1.58 -7.75 11.93
CA SER A 262 -2.96 -7.24 11.94
C SER A 262 -4.05 -8.32 11.85
N PHE A 263 -3.69 -9.61 12.00
CA PHE A 263 -4.63 -10.73 11.83
C PHE A 263 -5.82 -10.65 12.80
N ASP A 264 -5.57 -10.45 14.09
CA ASP A 264 -6.63 -10.39 15.11
C ASP A 264 -7.57 -9.19 14.92
N TYR A 265 -7.07 -8.09 14.36
CA TYR A 265 -7.92 -6.95 14.02
C TYR A 265 -8.92 -7.32 12.91
N HIS A 266 -8.53 -8.13 11.92
CA HIS A 266 -9.46 -8.63 10.91
C HIS A 266 -10.55 -9.53 11.51
N VAL A 267 -10.20 -10.39 12.48
CA VAL A 267 -11.16 -11.23 13.21
C VAL A 267 -12.16 -10.35 13.97
N ASN A 268 -11.67 -9.43 14.81
CA ASN A 268 -12.50 -8.55 15.62
C ASN A 268 -13.45 -7.68 14.79
N LEU A 269 -12.98 -7.19 13.64
CA LEU A 269 -13.79 -6.37 12.74
C LEU A 269 -14.87 -7.20 12.01
N SER A 270 -14.55 -8.45 11.68
CA SER A 270 -15.50 -9.40 11.09
C SER A 270 -16.64 -9.71 12.06
N ASP A 271 -16.33 -9.92 13.34
CA ASP A 271 -17.34 -10.19 14.39
C ASP A 271 -18.27 -8.99 14.62
N LYS A 272 -17.79 -7.78 14.35
CA LYS A 272 -18.58 -6.54 14.38
C LYS A 272 -19.36 -6.28 13.09
N GLY A 273 -19.22 -7.12 12.06
CA GLY A 273 -19.94 -7.01 10.79
C GLY A 273 -19.36 -5.99 9.81
N TYR A 274 -18.12 -5.52 10.01
CA TYR A 274 -17.48 -4.60 9.06
C TYR A 274 -17.02 -5.35 7.81
N ARG A 275 -17.50 -4.91 6.64
CA ARG A 275 -17.10 -5.47 5.35
C ARG A 275 -15.70 -5.01 4.96
N SER A 276 -15.00 -5.83 4.20
CA SER A 276 -13.68 -5.50 3.68
C SER A 276 -13.50 -5.83 2.20
N LEU A 277 -12.75 -4.99 1.50
CA LEU A 277 -12.20 -5.29 0.19
C LEU A 277 -10.69 -5.45 0.34
N ILE A 278 -10.21 -6.67 0.12
CA ILE A 278 -8.79 -6.97 0.04
C ILE A 278 -8.47 -7.21 -1.42
N TYR A 279 -7.44 -6.58 -1.97
CA TYR A 279 -7.01 -6.88 -3.33
C TYR A 279 -5.50 -6.95 -3.44
N SER A 280 -5.01 -7.69 -4.44
CA SER A 280 -3.59 -7.79 -4.73
C SER A 280 -3.35 -7.68 -6.23
N GLY A 281 -2.44 -6.80 -6.65
CA GLY A 281 -1.84 -6.89 -7.97
C GLY A 281 -1.09 -8.22 -8.13
N ASP A 282 -1.36 -8.97 -9.19
CA ASP A 282 -0.78 -10.30 -9.40
C ASP A 282 0.67 -10.29 -9.90
N HIS A 283 1.25 -9.10 -10.13
CA HIS A 283 2.66 -8.91 -10.50
C HIS A 283 3.51 -8.30 -9.37
N ASP A 284 2.98 -8.21 -8.15
CA ASP A 284 3.73 -7.80 -6.96
C ASP A 284 4.38 -9.01 -6.29
N ILE A 285 5.71 -9.06 -6.27
CA ILE A 285 6.45 -10.05 -5.46
C ILE A 285 6.82 -9.49 -4.08
N SER A 286 6.73 -8.18 -3.83
CA SER A 286 7.03 -7.63 -2.51
C SER A 286 6.04 -8.15 -1.47
N ILE A 287 4.74 -8.14 -1.81
CA ILE A 287 3.65 -8.73 -1.04
C ILE A 287 2.82 -9.60 -2.01
N PRO A 288 3.24 -10.86 -2.25
CA PRO A 288 2.58 -11.73 -3.22
C PRO A 288 1.12 -11.97 -2.84
N PHE A 289 0.24 -12.03 -3.84
CA PHE A 289 -1.17 -12.40 -3.63
C PHE A 289 -1.33 -13.77 -2.94
N LEU A 290 -0.31 -14.64 -3.02
CA LEU A 290 -0.24 -15.91 -2.30
C LEU A 290 -0.22 -15.71 -0.77
N ASP A 291 0.53 -14.73 -0.26
CA ASP A 291 0.53 -14.37 1.17
C ASP A 291 -0.87 -13.90 1.60
N THR A 292 -1.47 -13.01 0.80
CA THR A 292 -2.81 -12.50 1.06
C THR A 292 -3.85 -13.62 1.11
N LYS A 293 -3.82 -14.53 0.13
CA LYS A 293 -4.69 -15.71 0.11
C LYS A 293 -4.47 -16.61 1.33
N ALA A 294 -3.23 -16.77 1.78
CA ALA A 294 -2.91 -17.67 2.86
C ALA A 294 -3.44 -17.16 4.20
N TRP A 295 -3.23 -15.89 4.55
CA TRP A 295 -3.78 -15.37 5.82
C TRP A 295 -5.30 -15.27 5.77
N ILE A 296 -5.91 -14.94 4.62
CA ILE A 296 -7.37 -14.96 4.47
C ILE A 296 -7.92 -16.37 4.69
N LYS A 297 -7.27 -17.40 4.12
CA LYS A 297 -7.66 -18.80 4.34
C LYS A 297 -7.58 -19.18 5.82
N SER A 298 -6.56 -18.70 6.53
CA SER A 298 -6.38 -18.97 7.97
C SER A 298 -7.47 -18.36 8.86
N LEU A 299 -8.22 -17.36 8.39
CA LEU A 299 -9.40 -16.84 9.11
C LEU A 299 -10.56 -17.84 9.15
N ASN A 300 -10.55 -18.85 8.28
CA ASN A 300 -11.51 -19.97 8.29
C ASN A 300 -13.00 -19.56 8.14
N TYR A 301 -13.28 -18.46 7.43
CA TYR A 301 -14.66 -18.10 7.07
C TYR A 301 -15.17 -18.93 5.88
N SER A 302 -16.48 -19.21 5.86
CA SER A 302 -17.11 -19.96 4.78
C SER A 302 -17.08 -19.17 3.47
N ILE A 303 -16.83 -19.86 2.36
CA ILE A 303 -16.85 -19.27 1.01
C ILE A 303 -18.31 -19.07 0.59
N VAL A 304 -18.66 -17.87 0.15
CA VAL A 304 -20.02 -17.53 -0.32
C VAL A 304 -20.10 -17.58 -1.85
N ASP A 305 -19.08 -17.04 -2.53
CA ASP A 305 -18.94 -17.08 -3.99
C ASP A 305 -17.51 -17.52 -4.29
N ASP A 306 -17.36 -18.66 -4.96
CA ASP A 306 -16.07 -19.32 -5.14
C ASP A 306 -15.18 -18.62 -6.18
N TRP A 307 -13.92 -19.01 -6.23
CA TRP A 307 -12.87 -18.42 -7.06
C TRP A 307 -13.26 -18.40 -8.54
N ARG A 308 -13.59 -17.21 -9.03
CA ARG A 308 -14.02 -16.99 -10.40
C ARG A 308 -13.41 -15.73 -11.00
N GLN A 309 -13.52 -15.60 -12.30
CA GLN A 309 -13.10 -14.39 -13.00
C GLN A 309 -14.03 -13.22 -12.67
N TRP A 310 -13.46 -12.03 -12.61
CA TRP A 310 -14.20 -10.77 -12.72
C TRP A 310 -13.69 -9.98 -13.92
N HIS A 311 -14.59 -9.20 -14.53
CA HIS A 311 -14.36 -8.61 -15.85
C HIS A 311 -14.53 -7.09 -15.84
N THR A 312 -13.76 -6.39 -16.67
CA THR A 312 -14.00 -5.00 -17.07
C THR A 312 -13.87 -4.90 -18.58
N ASP A 313 -14.74 -4.12 -19.22
CA ASP A 313 -14.68 -3.82 -20.66
C ASP A 313 -14.51 -5.05 -21.57
N GLY A 314 -15.18 -6.16 -21.20
CA GLY A 314 -15.14 -7.42 -21.96
C GLY A 314 -13.85 -8.23 -21.81
N GLN A 315 -12.97 -7.90 -20.87
CA GLN A 315 -11.73 -8.63 -20.57
C GLN A 315 -11.66 -9.06 -19.11
N VAL A 316 -10.93 -10.14 -18.84
CA VAL A 316 -10.67 -10.63 -17.48
C VAL A 316 -9.76 -9.64 -16.76
N ALA A 317 -10.29 -8.96 -15.75
CA ALA A 317 -9.56 -8.01 -14.93
C ALA A 317 -8.85 -8.68 -13.75
N GLY A 318 -9.24 -9.90 -13.40
CA GLY A 318 -8.60 -10.73 -12.39
C GLY A 318 -9.55 -11.82 -11.89
N TYR A 319 -9.30 -12.30 -10.67
CA TYR A 319 -10.11 -13.33 -10.03
C TYR A 319 -10.58 -12.86 -8.66
N THR A 320 -11.76 -13.29 -8.24
CA THR A 320 -12.40 -12.85 -6.99
C THR A 320 -13.02 -14.02 -6.25
N ARG A 321 -13.15 -13.87 -4.94
CA ARG A 321 -13.89 -14.76 -4.03
C ARG A 321 -14.49 -13.94 -2.90
N THR A 322 -15.66 -14.35 -2.39
CA THR A 322 -16.30 -13.70 -1.23
C THR A 322 -16.50 -14.68 -0.07
N TYR A 323 -16.56 -14.13 1.14
CA TYR A 323 -16.59 -14.89 2.39
C TYR A 323 -17.77 -14.46 3.28
N SER A 324 -18.19 -15.36 4.18
CA SER A 324 -19.36 -15.18 5.04
C SER A 324 -19.27 -14.01 6.02
N ASN A 325 -18.07 -13.51 6.31
CA ASN A 325 -17.84 -12.30 7.10
C ASN A 325 -18.00 -10.99 6.29
N GLY A 326 -18.41 -11.06 5.01
CA GLY A 326 -18.56 -9.89 4.16
C GLY A 326 -17.25 -9.39 3.52
N MET A 327 -16.15 -10.15 3.64
CA MET A 327 -14.89 -9.89 2.94
C MET A 327 -15.01 -10.26 1.45
N THR A 328 -14.45 -9.41 0.60
CA THR A 328 -14.19 -9.68 -0.83
C THR A 328 -12.68 -9.70 -1.02
N PHE A 329 -12.15 -10.77 -1.59
CA PHE A 329 -10.76 -10.82 -2.04
C PHE A 329 -10.71 -10.85 -3.56
N ALA A 330 -9.89 -9.98 -4.17
CA ALA A 330 -9.69 -9.95 -5.61
C ALA A 330 -8.21 -9.82 -6.01
N THR A 331 -7.80 -10.50 -7.07
CA THR A 331 -6.56 -10.15 -7.78
C THR A 331 -6.85 -9.13 -8.87
N VAL A 332 -5.86 -8.28 -9.16
CA VAL A 332 -5.88 -7.34 -10.30
C VAL A 332 -4.80 -7.78 -11.28
N LYS A 333 -5.23 -8.24 -12.45
CA LYS A 333 -4.35 -8.83 -13.48
C LYS A 333 -3.46 -7.78 -14.12
N GLY A 334 -2.16 -8.02 -14.10
CA GLY A 334 -1.14 -7.05 -14.52
C GLY A 334 -1.00 -5.87 -13.56
N GLY A 335 -1.51 -5.98 -12.33
CA GLY A 335 -1.32 -4.98 -11.28
C GLY A 335 -0.03 -5.24 -10.51
N GLY A 336 0.70 -4.16 -10.16
CA GLY A 336 1.85 -4.23 -9.25
C GLY A 336 1.45 -3.97 -7.79
N HIS A 337 2.44 -3.57 -6.98
CA HIS A 337 2.33 -3.36 -5.54
C HIS A 337 1.27 -2.32 -5.15
N THR A 338 1.14 -1.26 -5.95
CA THR A 338 0.02 -0.32 -5.89
C THR A 338 -0.80 -0.52 -7.15
N ALA A 339 -1.70 -1.51 -7.16
CA ALA A 339 -2.39 -1.95 -8.38
C ALA A 339 -3.04 -0.79 -9.16
N ALA A 340 -3.59 0.19 -8.46
CA ALA A 340 -4.20 1.39 -9.06
C ALA A 340 -3.21 2.30 -9.80
N GLU A 341 -1.89 2.15 -9.66
CA GLU A 341 -0.90 2.85 -10.50
C GLU A 341 -0.80 2.21 -11.89
N TYR A 342 -0.95 0.90 -11.99
CA TYR A 342 -0.74 0.10 -13.21
C TYR A 342 -2.04 -0.22 -13.96
N ARG A 343 -3.13 -0.43 -13.21
CA ARG A 343 -4.45 -0.86 -13.69
C ARG A 343 -5.57 0.03 -13.14
N PRO A 344 -5.56 1.33 -13.46
CA PRO A 344 -6.48 2.26 -12.81
C PRO A 344 -7.94 2.06 -13.22
N GLU A 345 -8.22 1.67 -14.46
CA GLU A 345 -9.57 1.37 -14.95
C GLU A 345 -10.17 0.17 -14.18
N GLU A 346 -9.41 -0.92 -14.08
CA GLU A 346 -9.79 -2.12 -13.33
C GLU A 346 -10.00 -1.80 -11.85
N CYS A 347 -9.07 -1.06 -11.24
CA CYS A 347 -9.18 -0.67 -9.83
C CYS A 347 -10.35 0.27 -9.55
N LEU A 348 -10.71 1.17 -10.47
CA LEU A 348 -11.90 2.00 -10.34
C LEU A 348 -13.18 1.15 -10.49
N ALA A 349 -13.23 0.24 -11.45
CA ALA A 349 -14.37 -0.66 -11.63
C ALA A 349 -14.59 -1.53 -10.38
N MET A 350 -13.52 -2.10 -9.85
CA MET A 350 -13.53 -2.90 -8.62
C MET A 350 -14.04 -2.09 -7.43
N PHE A 351 -13.43 -0.92 -7.16
CA PHE A 351 -13.83 -0.05 -6.05
C PHE A 351 -15.28 0.41 -6.19
N SER A 352 -15.68 0.89 -7.38
CA SER A 352 -17.03 1.37 -7.66
C SER A 352 -18.10 0.29 -7.44
N ARG A 353 -17.87 -0.94 -7.90
CA ARG A 353 -18.80 -2.05 -7.67
C ARG A 353 -18.90 -2.37 -6.17
N TRP A 354 -17.76 -2.52 -5.49
CA TRP A 354 -17.71 -2.90 -4.09
C TRP A 354 -18.38 -1.88 -3.16
N ILE A 355 -18.08 -0.58 -3.28
CA ILE A 355 -18.71 0.47 -2.45
C ILE A 355 -20.21 0.57 -2.72
N SER A 356 -20.65 0.24 -3.94
CA SER A 356 -22.08 0.21 -4.31
C SER A 356 -22.77 -1.10 -3.92
N LYS A 357 -22.09 -1.97 -3.15
CA LYS A 357 -22.58 -3.30 -2.74
C LYS A 357 -22.95 -4.20 -3.93
N ARG A 358 -22.31 -3.98 -5.08
CA ARG A 358 -22.44 -4.83 -6.26
C ARG A 358 -21.31 -5.85 -6.32
N PRO A 359 -21.56 -7.08 -6.79
CA PRO A 359 -20.51 -8.06 -7.04
C PRO A 359 -19.46 -7.54 -8.03
N LEU A 360 -18.25 -8.09 -7.92
CA LEU A 360 -17.17 -7.89 -8.90
C LEU A 360 -17.41 -8.67 -10.19
#